data_AF-A0A6P0YKW8-F1
#
_entry.id   AF-A0A6P0YKW8-F1
#
_cell.length_a   1.000
_cell.length_b   1.000
_cell.length_c   1.000
_cell.angle_alpha   90.00
_cell.angle_beta   90.00
_cell.angle_gamma   90.00
#
_symmetry.space_group_name_H-M   'P 1'
#
loop_
_entity.id
_entity.type
_entity.pdbx_description
1 polymer ?
#
loop_
_entity_poly.entity_id
_entity_poly.type
_entity_poly.pdbx_seq_one_letter_code
_entity_poly.pdbx_strand_id
1 'polypeptide(L)'
;MLSDFSYFPTPEILDWLALGLLGDRFNRSIRLWVLLKYFYGKKNNLAAKLPKNFTYIDFREHFFSPEHPLSDRLTTEQIKTECRDKICICKKSIKELIKVDISPQSIKEWQKKITDKMGGEV
;
A
#
# COMPACT_ATOMS: atom_id res chain seq x y z
N MET A 1 17.52 -14.94 7.65
CA MET A 1 17.37 -14.24 6.37
C MET A 1 15.89 -13.89 6.25
N LEU A 2 15.52 -12.61 6.30
CA LEU A 2 14.11 -12.23 6.14
C LEU A 2 13.70 -12.63 4.71
N SER A 3 12.68 -13.48 4.59
CA SER A 3 12.08 -13.81 3.31
C SER A 3 11.51 -12.55 2.68
N ASP A 4 11.87 -12.31 1.42
CA ASP A 4 11.38 -11.19 0.62
C ASP A 4 9.85 -11.30 0.42
N PHE A 5 9.13 -10.20 0.63
CA PHE A 5 7.71 -10.13 0.34
C PHE A 5 7.49 -9.86 -1.15
N SER A 6 7.49 -10.94 -1.94
CA SER A 6 7.31 -10.91 -3.40
C SER A 6 5.90 -11.28 -3.86
N TYR A 7 4.91 -11.25 -2.96
CA TYR A 7 3.54 -11.65 -3.26
C TYR A 7 2.79 -10.57 -4.04
N PHE A 8 2.18 -10.97 -5.15
CA PHE A 8 1.19 -10.17 -5.85
C PHE A 8 -0.05 -9.95 -4.96
N PRO A 9 -0.80 -8.86 -5.14
CA PRO A 9 -1.99 -8.58 -4.33
C PRO A 9 -3.17 -9.44 -4.81
N THR A 10 -3.03 -10.76 -4.87
CA THR A 10 -4.08 -11.68 -5.33
C THR A 10 -5.27 -11.66 -4.37
N PRO A 11 -6.48 -12.10 -4.80
CA PRO A 11 -7.63 -12.19 -3.91
C PRO A 11 -7.35 -12.97 -2.63
N GLU A 12 -6.58 -14.05 -2.71
CA GLU A 12 -6.21 -14.89 -1.57
C GLU A 12 -5.33 -14.12 -0.57
N ILE A 13 -4.33 -13.39 -1.08
CA ILE A 13 -3.45 -12.57 -0.23
C ILE A 13 -4.24 -11.44 0.41
N LEU A 14 -5.09 -10.74 -0.35
CA LEU A 14 -5.86 -9.62 0.18
C LEU A 14 -6.95 -10.07 1.15
N ASP A 15 -7.57 -11.23 0.91
CA ASP A 15 -8.54 -11.83 1.82
C ASP A 15 -7.89 -12.30 3.12
N TRP A 16 -6.68 -12.89 3.04
CA TRP A 16 -5.87 -13.20 4.22
C TRP A 16 -5.56 -11.93 5.03
N LEU A 17 -5.13 -10.85 4.37
CA LEU A 17 -4.91 -9.55 5.02
C LEU A 17 -6.21 -8.93 5.57
N ALA A 18 -7.35 -9.26 4.97
CA ALA A 18 -8.67 -8.82 5.44
C ALA A 18 -9.20 -9.66 6.61
N LEU A 19 -8.59 -10.81 6.91
CA LEU A 19 -9.11 -11.85 7.80
C LEU A 19 -10.46 -12.40 7.33
N GLY A 20 -10.60 -12.67 6.02
CA GLY A 20 -11.81 -13.22 5.41
C GLY A 20 -12.91 -12.19 5.11
N LEU A 21 -12.68 -10.90 5.43
CA LEU A 21 -13.66 -9.82 5.28
C LEU A 21 -13.26 -8.87 4.15
N LEU A 22 -12.89 -9.43 2.99
CA LEU A 22 -12.32 -8.63 1.91
C LEU A 22 -13.26 -7.55 1.39
N GLY A 23 -14.57 -7.81 1.30
CA GLY A 23 -15.57 -6.81 0.87
C GLY A 23 -15.54 -5.54 1.74
N ASP A 24 -15.62 -5.71 3.06
CA ASP A 24 -15.64 -4.57 4.00
C ASP A 24 -14.27 -3.89 4.15
N ARG A 25 -13.18 -4.62 3.90
CA ARG A 25 -11.82 -4.19 4.26
C ARG A 25 -10.90 -3.99 3.07
N PHE A 26 -11.41 -4.01 1.85
CA PHE A 26 -10.60 -3.96 0.63
C PHE A 26 -9.51 -2.88 0.64
N ASN A 27 -9.92 -1.62 0.85
CA ASN A 27 -9.01 -0.48 0.85
C ASN A 27 -7.94 -0.61 1.95
N ARG A 28 -8.30 -1.18 3.09
CA ARG A 28 -7.38 -1.43 4.21
C ARG A 28 -6.40 -2.56 3.87
N SER A 29 -6.87 -3.64 3.26
CA SER A 29 -6.03 -4.77 2.83
C SER A 29 -5.02 -4.35 1.78
N ILE A 30 -5.41 -3.52 0.81
CA ILE A 30 -4.47 -2.96 -0.17
C ILE A 30 -3.41 -2.11 0.52
N ARG A 31 -3.79 -1.19 1.42
CA ARG A 31 -2.83 -0.35 2.15
C ARG A 31 -1.84 -1.20 2.96
N LEU A 32 -2.33 -2.26 3.62
CA LEU A 32 -1.48 -3.18 4.36
C LEU A 32 -0.52 -3.94 3.44
N TRP A 33 -1.00 -4.44 2.30
CA TRP A 33 -0.16 -5.09 1.30
C TRP A 33 0.93 -4.14 0.78
N VAL A 34 0.60 -2.87 0.51
CA VAL A 34 1.58 -1.85 0.09
C VAL A 34 2.64 -1.66 1.18
N LEU A 35 2.24 -1.54 2.45
CA LEU A 35 3.18 -1.43 3.57
C LEU A 35 4.12 -2.64 3.63
N LEU A 36 3.58 -3.86 3.57
CA LEU A 36 4.38 -5.09 3.59
C LEU A 36 5.40 -5.12 2.44
N LYS A 37 5.01 -4.71 1.24
CA LYS A 37 5.93 -4.60 0.10
C LYS A 37 6.99 -3.51 0.29
N TYR A 38 6.66 -2.40 0.95
CA TYR A 38 7.64 -1.37 1.28
C TYR A 38 8.65 -1.84 2.34
N PHE A 39 8.17 -2.50 3.40
CA PHE A 39 9.03 -3.01 4.47
C PHE A 39 9.91 -4.17 4.02
N TYR A 40 9.33 -5.14 3.33
CA TYR A 40 9.95 -6.44 3.11
C TYR A 40 10.17 -6.80 1.64
N GLY A 41 9.75 -5.95 0.70
CA GLY A 41 9.94 -6.20 -0.73
C GLY A 41 11.34 -5.85 -1.23
N LYS A 42 11.88 -6.65 -2.15
CA LYS A 42 13.25 -6.55 -2.71
C LYS A 42 13.71 -5.14 -3.07
N LYS A 43 12.82 -4.36 -3.71
CA LYS A 43 13.14 -3.04 -4.26
C LYS A 43 13.26 -1.95 -3.19
N ASN A 44 12.41 -2.01 -2.17
CA ASN A 44 12.34 -0.97 -1.15
C ASN A 44 13.15 -1.34 0.09
N ASN A 45 12.93 -2.57 0.59
CA ASN A 45 13.52 -3.19 1.77
C ASN A 45 13.71 -2.19 2.92
N LEU A 46 12.63 -1.47 3.25
CA LEU A 46 12.68 -0.41 4.25
C LEU A 46 13.07 -0.96 5.64
N ALA A 47 12.70 -2.19 5.97
CA ALA A 47 13.10 -2.84 7.20
C ALA A 47 14.64 -2.94 7.37
N ALA A 48 15.39 -3.02 6.27
CA ALA A 48 16.85 -3.02 6.31
C ALA A 48 17.48 -1.62 6.45
N LYS A 49 16.72 -0.55 6.19
CA LYS A 49 17.17 0.84 6.31
C LYS A 49 16.83 1.45 7.67
N LEU A 50 15.79 0.94 8.32
CA LEU A 50 15.36 1.40 9.63
C LEU A 50 16.22 0.78 10.75
N PRO A 51 16.39 1.49 11.88
CA PRO A 51 17.00 0.91 13.07
C PRO A 51 16.21 -0.29 13.59
N LYS A 52 16.87 -1.17 14.36
CA LYS A 52 16.23 -2.36 14.96
C LYS A 52 14.96 -2.02 15.74
N ASN A 53 14.99 -0.90 16.47
CA ASN A 53 13.82 -0.30 17.08
C ASN A 53 13.61 1.05 16.39
N PHE A 54 12.48 1.22 15.71
CA PHE A 54 12.16 2.45 15.00
C PHE A 54 10.82 3.00 15.50
N THR A 55 10.68 4.31 15.41
CA THR A 55 9.47 5.05 15.73
C THR A 55 8.66 5.31 14.47
N TYR A 56 7.45 5.85 14.65
CA TYR A 56 6.67 6.34 13.52
C TYR A 56 7.38 7.45 12.73
N ILE A 57 8.21 8.27 13.40
CA ILE A 57 8.98 9.35 12.75
C ILE A 57 10.01 8.74 11.80
N ASP A 58 10.76 7.73 12.24
CA ASP A 58 11.74 7.04 11.39
C ASP A 58 11.07 6.43 10.15
N PHE A 59 9.90 5.80 10.33
CA PHE A 59 9.13 5.24 9.22
C PHE A 59 8.64 6.31 8.24
N ARG A 60 7.98 7.37 8.73
CA ARG A 60 7.30 8.36 7.87
C ARG A 60 8.30 9.12 6.98
N GLU A 61 9.51 9.37 7.48
CA GLU A 61 10.58 10.06 6.74
C GLU A 61 11.12 9.25 5.56
N HIS A 62 11.03 7.91 5.63
CA HIS A 62 11.41 7.04 4.53
C HIS A 62 10.25 6.68 3.61
N PHE A 63 9.03 6.68 4.13
CA PHE A 63 7.84 6.24 3.40
C PHE A 63 7.25 7.35 2.53
N PHE A 64 7.22 8.58 3.06
CA PHE A 64 6.74 9.74 2.33
C PHE A 64 7.89 10.48 1.65
N SER A 65 7.55 11.36 0.71
CA SER A 65 8.56 12.24 0.12
C SER A 65 8.91 13.38 1.08
N PRO A 66 10.07 14.04 0.88
CA PRO A 66 10.50 15.16 1.72
C PRO A 66 9.52 16.35 1.75
N GLU A 67 8.68 16.51 0.71
CA GLU A 67 7.68 17.57 0.65
C GLU A 67 6.34 17.20 1.32
N HIS A 68 6.26 16.03 1.95
CA HIS A 68 5.06 15.60 2.65
C HIS A 68 4.88 16.35 3.97
N PRO A 69 3.74 17.00 4.22
CA PRO A 69 3.47 17.68 5.49
C PRO A 69 3.49 16.69 6.67
N LEU A 70 4.34 16.95 7.67
CA LEU A 70 4.53 16.07 8.84
C LEU A 70 3.70 16.47 10.07
N SER A 71 2.58 17.18 9.86
CA SER A 71 1.76 17.75 10.92
C SER A 71 0.61 16.82 11.32
N ASP A 72 0.54 16.48 12.62
CA ASP A 72 -0.55 15.69 13.20
C ASP A 72 -1.86 16.49 13.35
N ARG A 73 -1.83 17.79 13.05
CA ARG A 73 -3.02 18.67 13.12
C ARG A 73 -3.75 18.79 11.79
N LEU A 74 -3.13 18.36 10.69
CA LEU A 74 -3.73 18.46 9.37
C LEU A 74 -4.67 17.26 9.13
N THR A 75 -5.83 17.55 8.55
CA THR A 75 -6.71 16.52 8.01
C THR A 75 -6.07 15.86 6.78
N THR A 76 -6.56 14.67 6.41
CA THR A 76 -6.08 13.98 5.20
C THR A 76 -6.22 14.83 3.93
N GLU A 77 -7.30 15.61 3.79
CA GLU A 77 -7.51 16.46 2.61
C GLU A 77 -6.56 17.67 2.60
N GLN A 78 -6.24 18.23 3.78
CA GLN A 78 -5.21 19.26 3.89
C GLN A 78 -3.83 18.72 3.53
N ILE A 79 -3.44 17.56 4.06
CA ILE A 79 -2.16 16.91 3.72
C ILE A 79 -2.07 16.65 2.21
N LYS A 80 -3.15 16.13 1.60
CA LYS A 80 -3.21 15.91 0.15
C LYS A 80 -3.13 17.22 -0.64
N THR A 81 -3.62 18.33 -0.13
CA THR A 81 -3.56 19.62 -0.85
C THR A 81 -2.17 20.25 -0.72
N GLU A 82 -1.59 20.18 0.48
CA GLU A 82 -0.31 20.82 0.82
C GLU A 82 0.91 20.04 0.33
N CYS A 83 0.83 18.71 0.22
CA CYS A 83 1.92 17.91 -0.35
C CYS A 83 2.11 18.27 -1.83
N ARG A 84 3.21 18.95 -2.15
CA ARG A 84 3.50 19.45 -3.51
C ARG A 84 4.05 18.37 -4.43
N ASP A 85 4.68 17.36 -3.85
CA ASP A 85 5.24 16.25 -4.59
C ASP A 85 4.14 15.31 -5.13
N LYS A 86 4.04 15.23 -6.45
CA LYS A 86 3.10 14.38 -7.19
C LYS A 86 3.47 12.90 -7.15
N ILE A 87 4.75 12.56 -6.92
CA ILE A 87 5.20 11.16 -6.83
C ILE A 87 5.11 10.59 -5.41
N CYS A 88 4.82 11.44 -4.42
CA CYS A 88 4.61 11.03 -3.04
C CYS A 88 3.52 9.98 -2.94
N ILE A 89 3.74 8.96 -2.10
CA ILE A 89 2.79 7.86 -1.91
C ILE A 89 1.40 8.33 -1.45
N CYS A 90 1.31 9.46 -0.75
CA CYS A 90 0.03 10.04 -0.32
C CYS A 90 -0.86 10.51 -1.49
N LYS A 91 -0.29 10.73 -2.68
CA LYS A 91 -1.02 11.13 -3.90
C LYS A 91 -1.48 9.94 -4.73
N LYS A 92 -0.95 8.75 -4.48
CA LYS A 92 -1.23 7.57 -5.29
C LYS A 92 -2.58 6.97 -4.91
N SER A 93 -3.44 6.83 -5.91
CA SER A 93 -4.64 5.99 -5.82
C SER A 93 -4.27 4.52 -5.65
N ILE A 94 -5.22 3.71 -5.16
CA ILE A 94 -5.07 2.25 -5.09
C ILE A 94 -4.66 1.66 -6.44
N LYS A 95 -5.28 2.14 -7.52
CA LYS A 95 -4.97 1.70 -8.89
C LYS A 95 -3.51 1.94 -9.25
N GLU A 96 -2.95 3.09 -8.90
CA GLU A 96 -1.53 3.40 -9.14
C GLU A 96 -0.60 2.57 -8.26
N LEU A 97 -1.00 2.29 -7.01
CA LEU A 97 -0.22 1.49 -6.07
C LEU A 97 -0.08 0.02 -6.49
N ILE A 98 -1.12 -0.55 -7.11
CA ILE A 98 -1.09 -1.95 -7.60
C ILE A 98 -0.55 -2.09 -9.03
N LYS A 99 -0.64 -1.04 -9.86
CA LYS A 99 -0.21 -1.07 -11.26
C LYS A 99 1.27 -1.41 -11.43
N VAL A 100 2.10 -1.11 -10.43
CA VAL A 100 3.54 -1.42 -10.49
C VAL A 100 3.85 -2.91 -10.34
N ASP A 101 2.86 -3.72 -9.93
CA ASP A 101 3.01 -5.16 -9.69
C ASP A 101 2.07 -5.99 -10.56
N ILE A 102 1.08 -5.37 -11.20
CA ILE A 102 0.15 -6.06 -12.09
C ILE A 102 0.35 -5.53 -13.50
N SER A 103 0.59 -6.43 -14.46
CA SER A 103 0.67 -6.05 -15.86
C SER A 103 -0.66 -5.42 -16.33
N PRO A 104 -0.65 -4.43 -17.24
CA PRO A 104 -1.88 -3.81 -17.73
C PRO A 104 -2.91 -4.81 -18.27
N GLN A 105 -2.44 -5.88 -18.91
CA GLN A 105 -3.28 -6.95 -19.46
C GLN A 105 -3.97 -7.76 -18.35
N SER A 106 -3.30 -7.99 -17.23
CA SER A 106 -3.82 -8.75 -16.09
C SER A 106 -4.68 -7.93 -15.13
N ILE A 107 -4.72 -6.59 -15.24
CA ILE A 107 -5.54 -5.76 -14.34
C ILE A 107 -7.02 -6.14 -14.42
N LYS A 108 -7.56 -6.35 -15.64
CA LYS A 108 -8.98 -6.71 -15.80
C LYS A 108 -9.29 -8.07 -15.17
N GLU A 109 -8.40 -9.03 -15.36
CA GLU A 109 -8.54 -10.37 -14.76
C GLU A 109 -8.46 -10.29 -13.24
N TRP A 110 -7.53 -9.52 -12.70
CA TRP A 110 -7.40 -9.26 -11.27
C TRP A 110 -8.66 -8.62 -10.70
N GLN A 111 -9.18 -7.56 -11.35
CA GLN A 111 -10.42 -6.90 -10.92
C GLN A 111 -11.58 -7.89 -10.86
N LYS A 112 -11.74 -8.72 -11.90
CA LYS A 112 -12.78 -9.74 -11.93
C LYS A 112 -12.65 -10.70 -10.75
N LYS A 113 -11.46 -11.26 -10.51
CA LYS A 113 -11.23 -12.20 -9.40
C LYS A 113 -11.49 -11.57 -8.02
N ILE A 114 -11.15 -10.29 -7.87
CA ILE A 114 -11.43 -9.54 -6.63
C ILE A 114 -12.93 -9.36 -6.43
N THR A 115 -13.65 -8.92 -7.46
CA THR A 115 -15.11 -8.76 -7.40
C THR A 115 -15.81 -10.09 -7.10
N ASP A 116 -15.40 -11.17 -7.76
CA ASP A 116 -15.94 -12.52 -7.52
C ASP A 116 -15.71 -12.94 -6.06
N LYS A 117 -14.51 -12.68 -5.51
CA LYS A 117 -14.15 -13.02 -4.12
C LYS A 117 -14.90 -12.20 -3.07
N MET A 118 -15.31 -10.98 -3.40
CA MET A 118 -16.08 -10.11 -2.50
C MET A 118 -17.58 -10.46 -2.44
N GLY A 119 -18.10 -11.26 -3.37
CA GLY A 119 -19.51 -11.64 -3.43
C GLY A 119 -20.44 -10.73 -4.25
N GLY A 120 -19.90 -9.71 -4.95
CA GLY A 120 -20.61 -8.77 -5.85
C GLY A 120 -21.57 -7.78 -5.15
N GLU A 121 -21.85 -6.56 -5.63
CA GLU A 121 -21.30 -5.70 -6.70
C GLU A 121 -20.45 -4.55 -6.09
N VAL A 122 -19.60 -3.89 -6.91
CA VAL A 122 -19.01 -2.58 -6.59
C VAL A 122 -19.84 -1.48 -7.23
#